data_AF-A0A7S4ETC4-F1
#
_entry.id   AF-A0A7S4ETC4-F1
#
_cell.length_a   1.000
_cell.length_b   1.000
_cell.length_c   1.000
_cell.angle_alpha   90.00
_cell.angle_beta   90.00
_cell.angle_gamma   90.00
#
_symmetry.space_group_name_H-M   'P 1'
#
loop_
_entity.id
_entity.type
_entity.pdbx_description
1 polymer ?
#
loop_
_entity_poly.entity_id
_entity_poly.type
_entity_poly.pdbx_seq_one_letter_code
_entity_poly.pdbx_strand_id
1 'polypeptide(L)'
;DCRQCWTQISVHQLPVRLDMFDCLALHAQVGSLAKHEWKKHGTCSGLTPEGYFNEALRAMKALPGDRGTPTVITQGIGKTVAASELRDAYEKRVAITTDKNCNLAEITTCWAKDADGKVGQQVDCPEHVLRGRDSRCSNVLITQFGQCMLKK
;
A
#
# COMPACT_ATOMS: atom_id res chain seq x y z
N ASP A 1 -12.76 -19.77 -4.58
CA ASP A 1 -11.90 -20.40 -3.56
C ASP A 1 -11.65 -19.37 -2.47
N CYS A 2 -12.47 -19.38 -1.42
CA CYS A 2 -12.62 -18.32 -0.40
C CYS A 2 -11.65 -18.50 0.79
N ARG A 3 -10.47 -19.08 0.53
CA ARG A 3 -9.53 -19.54 1.59
C ARG A 3 -8.44 -18.53 1.96
N GLN A 4 -8.48 -17.33 1.40
CA GLN A 4 -7.53 -16.24 1.71
C GLN A 4 -8.27 -14.97 2.15
N CYS A 5 -9.18 -15.10 3.12
CA CYS A 5 -9.83 -13.96 3.78
C CYS A 5 -8.86 -13.19 4.68
N TRP A 6 -7.94 -12.45 4.05
CA TRP A 6 -7.25 -11.35 4.70
C TRP A 6 -7.88 -10.06 4.19
N THR A 7 -8.21 -9.14 5.11
CA THR A 7 -8.48 -7.73 4.79
C THR A 7 -7.16 -7.05 4.37
N GLN A 8 -6.52 -7.59 3.35
CA GLN A 8 -5.38 -6.94 2.73
C GLN A 8 -5.92 -5.91 1.74
N ILE A 9 -6.01 -4.68 2.23
CA ILE A 9 -6.17 -3.52 1.38
C ILE A 9 -4.74 -3.12 0.98
N SER A 10 -4.22 -3.75 -0.06
CA SER A 10 -3.05 -3.20 -0.75
C SER A 10 -3.52 -1.96 -1.50
N VAL A 11 -3.36 -0.76 -0.90
CA VAL A 11 -3.65 0.55 -1.54
C VAL A 11 -2.62 0.92 -2.60
N HIS A 12 -1.90 -0.09 -3.09
CA HIS A 12 -0.82 0.07 -4.03
C HIS A 12 -1.39 0.39 -5.39
N GLN A 13 -0.95 1.53 -5.92
CA GLN A 13 -1.20 2.05 -7.28
C GLN A 13 -2.29 3.12 -7.41
N LEU A 14 -2.50 3.99 -6.42
CA LEU A 14 -3.08 5.31 -6.71
C LEU A 14 -1.97 6.27 -7.13
N PRO A 15 -1.86 6.68 -8.41
CA PRO A 15 -0.86 7.66 -8.82
C PRO A 15 -1.15 9.00 -8.16
N VAL A 16 -0.11 9.53 -7.51
CA VAL A 16 -0.01 10.90 -7.03
C VAL A 16 0.10 11.85 -8.22
N ARG A 17 -0.69 12.93 -8.16
CA ARG A 17 -0.87 14.05 -9.10
C ARG A 17 -1.67 13.73 -10.37
N LEU A 18 -2.81 14.41 -10.51
CA LEU A 18 -3.60 14.46 -11.73
C LEU A 18 -3.63 15.90 -12.25
N ASP A 19 -2.92 16.13 -13.35
CA ASP A 19 -3.23 17.14 -14.34
C ASP A 19 -4.23 16.58 -15.38
N MET A 20 -5.00 17.50 -15.96
CA MET A 20 -6.36 17.32 -16.47
C MET A 20 -6.51 16.54 -17.79
N PHE A 21 -5.42 16.07 -18.41
CA PHE A 21 -5.43 15.57 -19.80
C PHE A 21 -5.33 14.04 -20.01
N ASP A 22 -5.11 13.22 -18.97
CA ASP A 22 -4.93 11.75 -19.09
C ASP A 22 -6.10 10.88 -18.58
N CYS A 23 -7.33 11.39 -18.58
CA CYS A 23 -8.47 10.71 -17.93
C CYS A 23 -8.92 9.39 -18.60
N LEU A 24 -8.72 9.13 -19.89
CA LEU A 24 -9.31 7.97 -20.58
C LEU A 24 -8.54 6.65 -20.37
N ALA A 25 -7.21 6.66 -20.44
CA ALA A 25 -6.40 5.47 -20.18
C ALA A 25 -6.34 5.13 -18.69
N LEU A 26 -6.32 6.17 -17.85
CA LEU A 26 -6.38 6.02 -16.40
C LEU A 26 -7.75 5.50 -15.95
N HIS A 27 -8.88 5.96 -16.52
CA HIS A 27 -10.20 5.39 -16.21
C HIS A 27 -10.31 3.90 -16.56
N ALA A 28 -9.74 3.47 -17.69
CA ALA A 28 -9.76 2.06 -18.09
C ALA A 28 -8.87 1.19 -17.19
N GLN A 29 -7.68 1.68 -16.82
CA GLN A 29 -6.75 0.96 -15.93
C GLN A 29 -7.20 0.97 -14.48
N VAL A 30 -7.68 2.11 -13.96
CA VAL A 30 -8.31 2.21 -12.64
C VAL A 30 -9.58 1.35 -12.61
N GLY A 31 -10.37 1.34 -13.69
CA GLY A 31 -11.51 0.43 -13.82
C GLY A 31 -11.11 -1.05 -13.81
N SER A 32 -10.02 -1.41 -14.50
CA SER A 32 -9.50 -2.79 -14.53
C SER A 32 -8.90 -3.21 -13.19
N LEU A 33 -8.11 -2.35 -12.55
CA LEU A 33 -7.51 -2.58 -11.24
C LEU A 33 -8.59 -2.66 -10.16
N ALA A 34 -9.48 -1.67 -10.07
CA ALA A 34 -10.58 -1.70 -9.12
C ALA A 34 -11.47 -2.94 -9.32
N LYS A 35 -11.71 -3.35 -10.57
CA LYS A 35 -12.43 -4.60 -10.85
C LYS A 35 -11.66 -5.84 -10.40
N HIS A 36 -10.34 -5.88 -10.59
CA HIS A 36 -9.48 -6.96 -10.11
C HIS A 36 -9.50 -7.05 -8.58
N GLU A 37 -9.24 -5.94 -7.91
CA GLU A 37 -9.22 -5.82 -6.45
C GLU A 37 -10.58 -6.21 -5.86
N TRP A 38 -11.68 -5.73 -6.45
CA TRP A 38 -13.02 -6.13 -6.03
C TRP A 38 -13.26 -7.63 -6.20
N LYS A 39 -13.04 -8.17 -7.41
CA LYS A 39 -13.35 -9.58 -7.70
C LYS A 39 -12.53 -10.53 -6.84
N LYS A 40 -11.25 -10.22 -6.63
CA LYS A 40 -10.29 -11.10 -5.96
C LYS A 40 -10.31 -10.96 -4.43
N HIS A 41 -10.50 -9.74 -3.93
CA HIS A 41 -10.37 -9.44 -2.49
C HIS A 41 -11.66 -8.86 -1.89
N GLY A 42 -12.30 -7.93 -2.60
CA GLY A 42 -13.49 -7.23 -2.10
C GLY A 42 -14.73 -8.11 -1.93
N THR A 43 -14.99 -9.06 -2.82
CA THR A 43 -16.19 -9.95 -2.74
C THR A 43 -16.26 -10.80 -1.47
N CYS A 44 -15.13 -11.02 -0.80
CA CYS A 44 -15.05 -11.79 0.45
C CYS A 44 -15.25 -10.92 1.71
N SER A 45 -15.34 -9.59 1.55
CA SER A 45 -15.49 -8.66 2.68
C SER A 45 -16.88 -8.68 3.30
N GLY A 46 -17.92 -8.98 2.50
CA GLY A 46 -19.33 -8.82 2.87
C GLY A 46 -19.89 -7.42 2.59
N LEU A 47 -19.06 -6.49 2.10
CA LEU A 47 -19.45 -5.12 1.75
C LEU A 47 -19.97 -5.03 0.31
N THR A 48 -20.57 -3.90 -0.04
CA THR A 48 -20.74 -3.51 -1.45
C THR A 48 -19.39 -3.07 -2.03
N PRO A 49 -19.23 -3.01 -3.38
CA PRO A 49 -18.01 -2.48 -3.98
C PRO A 49 -17.65 -1.07 -3.47
N GLU A 50 -18.65 -0.18 -3.41
CA GLU A 50 -18.48 1.17 -2.89
C GLU A 50 -18.05 1.16 -1.42
N GLY A 51 -18.69 0.34 -0.58
CA GLY A 51 -18.31 0.16 0.82
C GLY A 51 -16.86 -0.28 0.96
N TYR A 52 -16.45 -1.31 0.22
CA TYR A 52 -15.08 -1.82 0.23
C TYR A 52 -14.03 -0.74 -0.08
N PHE A 53 -14.23 0.04 -1.14
CA PHE A 53 -13.28 1.10 -1.50
C PHE A 53 -13.34 2.31 -0.54
N ASN A 54 -14.50 2.64 0.02
CA ASN A 54 -14.60 3.68 1.05
C ASN A 54 -13.84 3.31 2.33
N GLU A 55 -13.93 2.04 2.74
CA GLU A 55 -13.16 1.51 3.88
C GLU A 55 -11.65 1.53 3.59
N ALA A 56 -11.23 1.18 2.36
CA ALA A 56 -9.84 1.27 1.92
C ALA A 56 -9.29 2.69 1.98
N LEU A 57 -10.05 3.67 1.48
CA LEU A 57 -9.67 5.07 1.51
C LEU A 57 -9.64 5.61 2.94
N ARG A 58 -10.55 5.18 3.82
CA ARG A 58 -10.53 5.56 5.24
C ARG A 58 -9.25 5.05 5.90
N ALA A 59 -8.91 3.78 5.70
CA ALA A 59 -7.69 3.18 6.24
C ALA A 59 -6.43 3.93 5.76
N MET A 60 -6.34 4.22 4.46
CA MET A 60 -5.23 4.98 3.89
C MET A 60 -5.09 6.38 4.51
N LYS A 61 -6.20 7.09 4.71
CA LYS A 61 -6.21 8.44 5.31
C LYS A 61 -5.88 8.46 6.79
N ALA A 62 -6.05 7.34 7.49
CA ALA A 62 -5.72 7.22 8.91
C ALA A 62 -4.22 6.98 9.17
N LEU A 63 -3.45 6.66 8.13
CA LEU A 63 -2.00 6.46 8.22
C LEU A 63 -1.25 7.80 8.29
N PRO A 64 -0.04 7.82 8.90
CA PRO A 64 0.74 9.04 9.10
C PRO A 64 1.13 9.76 7.80
N GLY A 65 1.37 11.07 7.91
CA GLY A 65 1.75 11.93 6.79
C GLY A 65 0.61 12.23 5.83
N ASP A 66 0.93 12.47 4.56
CA ASP A 66 -0.10 12.67 3.53
C ASP A 66 -0.64 11.31 3.08
N ARG A 67 -1.74 10.89 3.71
CA ARG A 67 -2.49 9.66 3.37
C ARG A 67 -1.60 8.41 3.39
N GLY A 68 -0.81 8.24 4.45
CA GLY A 68 0.12 7.11 4.58
C GLY A 68 1.46 7.29 3.89
N THR A 69 1.81 8.53 3.51
CA THR A 69 3.15 8.92 3.03
C THR A 69 3.84 9.79 4.09
N PRO A 70 4.55 9.19 5.07
CA PRO A 70 5.24 9.94 6.12
C PRO A 70 6.40 10.78 5.57
N THR A 71 6.87 11.73 6.38
CA THR A 71 7.93 12.66 5.99
C THR A 71 9.21 11.96 5.54
N VAL A 72 9.59 10.84 6.17
CA VAL A 72 10.76 10.03 5.77
C VAL A 72 10.70 9.58 4.31
N ILE A 73 9.51 9.27 3.78
CA ILE A 73 9.33 8.92 2.37
C ILE A 73 9.46 10.17 1.51
N THR A 74 8.74 11.24 1.84
CA THR A 74 8.72 12.48 1.03
C THR A 74 10.09 13.18 0.95
N GLN A 75 10.86 13.20 2.04
CA GLN A 75 12.20 13.79 2.10
C GLN A 75 13.31 12.82 1.64
N GLY A 76 12.98 11.53 1.58
CA GLY A 76 13.85 10.44 1.14
C GLY A 76 13.86 10.22 -0.37
N ILE A 77 13.00 10.89 -1.15
CA ILE A 77 12.95 10.73 -2.62
C ILE A 77 14.34 10.90 -3.25
N GLY A 78 14.75 9.91 -4.03
CA GLY A 78 16.06 9.83 -4.69
C GLY A 78 17.20 9.38 -3.76
N LYS A 79 16.92 9.04 -2.50
CA LYS A 79 17.90 8.69 -1.48
C LYS A 79 17.61 7.32 -0.88
N THR A 80 18.66 6.74 -0.31
CA THR A 80 18.57 5.52 0.49
C THR A 80 18.29 5.88 1.95
N VAL A 81 17.28 5.24 2.53
CA VAL A 81 16.88 5.37 3.93
C VAL A 81 17.02 4.03 4.65
N ALA A 82 17.26 4.05 5.96
CA ALA A 82 17.30 2.82 6.74
C ALA A 82 15.91 2.17 6.79
N ALA A 83 15.84 0.86 6.63
CA ALA A 83 14.56 0.14 6.69
C ALA A 83 13.94 0.20 8.10
N SER A 84 14.74 0.41 9.15
CA SER A 84 14.24 0.67 10.50
C SER A 84 13.56 2.03 10.60
N GLU A 85 14.18 3.08 10.05
CA GLU A 85 13.61 4.43 10.04
C GLU A 85 12.26 4.49 9.29
N LEU A 86 12.12 3.72 8.20
CA LEU A 86 10.85 3.56 7.51
C LEU A 86 9.78 2.89 8.37
N ARG A 87 10.15 1.88 9.18
CA ARG A 87 9.20 1.19 10.07
C ARG A 87 8.79 2.10 11.23
N ASP A 88 9.75 2.83 11.80
CA ASP A 88 9.54 3.74 12.92
C ASP A 88 8.61 4.92 12.56
N ALA A 89 8.45 5.22 11.27
CA ALA A 89 7.50 6.21 10.79
C ALA A 89 6.02 5.76 10.85
N TYR A 90 5.75 4.49 11.19
CA TYR A 90 4.41 3.95 11.37
C TYR A 90 4.21 3.48 12.81
N GLU A 91 3.04 3.74 13.38
CA GLU A 91 2.73 3.42 14.79
C GLU A 91 2.65 1.91 15.07
N LYS A 92 2.29 1.13 14.05
CA LYS A 92 2.16 -0.33 14.12
C LYS A 92 3.20 -0.99 13.24
N ARG A 93 3.53 -2.23 13.55
CA ARG A 93 4.43 -3.04 12.74
C ARG A 93 3.87 -3.23 11.35
N VAL A 94 4.58 -2.71 10.34
CA VAL A 94 4.27 -2.81 8.92
C VAL A 94 5.20 -3.78 8.20
N ALA A 95 4.82 -4.25 7.01
CA ALA A 95 5.74 -4.92 6.08
C ALA A 95 6.25 -3.92 5.05
N ILE A 96 7.56 -3.93 4.79
CA ILE A 96 8.21 -3.16 3.73
C ILE A 96 8.57 -4.12 2.62
N THR A 97 7.92 -4.03 1.46
CA THR A 97 8.32 -4.77 0.27
C THR A 97 9.27 -3.92 -0.58
N THR A 98 10.34 -4.53 -1.08
CA THR A 98 11.24 -3.90 -2.05
C THR A 98 11.32 -4.72 -3.33
N ASP A 99 11.77 -4.11 -4.41
CA ASP A 99 12.22 -4.86 -5.57
C ASP A 99 13.58 -5.55 -5.32
N LYS A 100 14.10 -6.23 -6.36
CA LYS A 100 15.39 -6.93 -6.31
C LYS A 100 16.61 -6.03 -6.06
N ASN A 101 16.47 -4.72 -6.23
CA ASN A 101 17.53 -3.72 -6.04
C ASN A 101 17.36 -2.95 -4.72
N CYS A 102 16.49 -3.42 -3.82
CA CYS A 102 16.13 -2.72 -2.59
C CYS A 102 15.46 -1.35 -2.83
N ASN A 103 14.78 -1.16 -3.96
CA ASN A 103 13.92 0.01 -4.15
C ASN A 103 12.60 -0.20 -3.42
N LEU A 104 12.09 0.82 -2.73
CA LEU A 104 10.79 0.75 -2.07
C LEU A 104 9.72 0.42 -3.11
N ALA A 105 9.06 -0.73 -2.91
CA ALA A 105 8.03 -1.22 -3.81
C ALA A 105 6.66 -1.13 -3.16
N GLU A 106 6.49 -1.55 -1.90
CA GLU A 106 5.22 -1.50 -1.15
C GLU A 106 5.42 -1.30 0.36
N ILE A 107 4.46 -0.62 0.99
CA ILE A 107 4.26 -0.65 2.45
C ILE A 107 2.92 -1.31 2.72
N THR A 108 2.93 -2.43 3.44
CA THR A 108 1.71 -3.14 3.84
C THR A 108 1.37 -2.81 5.30
N THR A 109 0.15 -2.31 5.53
CA THR A 109 -0.40 -2.06 6.87
C THR A 109 -1.49 -3.07 7.18
N CYS A 110 -1.67 -3.41 8.45
CA CYS A 110 -2.62 -4.42 8.90
C CYS A 110 -3.68 -3.80 9.80
N TRP A 111 -4.91 -4.28 9.65
CA TRP A 111 -6.08 -3.72 10.31
C TRP A 111 -6.97 -4.83 10.84
N ALA A 112 -7.56 -4.60 12.00
CA ALA A 112 -8.61 -5.47 12.52
C ALA A 112 -9.81 -5.47 11.57
N LYS A 113 -10.56 -6.57 11.56
CA LYS A 113 -11.84 -6.67 10.86
C LYS A 113 -12.95 -6.59 11.90
N ASP A 114 -13.82 -5.60 11.76
CA ASP A 114 -14.98 -5.46 12.63
C ASP A 114 -16.08 -6.46 12.25
N ALA A 115 -17.06 -6.65 13.14
CA ALA A 115 -18.15 -7.60 12.97
C ALA A 115 -18.95 -7.41 11.66
N ASP A 116 -19.08 -6.16 11.20
CA ASP A 116 -19.78 -5.80 9.95
C ASP A 116 -18.92 -5.94 8.69
N GLY A 117 -17.70 -6.49 8.82
CA GLY A 117 -16.74 -6.60 7.72
C GLY A 117 -15.99 -5.32 7.38
N LYS A 118 -16.21 -4.26 8.16
CA LYS A 118 -15.51 -2.97 8.07
C LYS A 118 -14.08 -3.04 8.61
N VAL A 119 -13.28 -2.05 8.24
CA VAL A 119 -11.90 -1.90 8.71
C VAL A 119 -11.91 -1.30 10.13
N GLY A 120 -11.48 -2.09 11.11
CA GLY A 120 -11.34 -1.67 12.50
C GLY A 120 -10.05 -0.90 12.77
N GLN A 121 -9.53 -1.03 13.98
CA GLN A 121 -8.28 -0.37 14.39
C GLN A 121 -7.05 -0.92 13.66
N GLN A 122 -6.02 -0.07 13.48
CA GLN A 122 -4.73 -0.54 12.98
C GLN A 122 -4.09 -1.48 14.01
N VAL A 123 -3.56 -2.60 13.53
CA VAL A 123 -2.89 -3.61 14.36
C VAL A 123 -1.50 -3.91 13.81
N ASP A 124 -0.66 -4.49 14.65
CA ASP A 124 0.62 -5.00 14.18
C ASP A 124 0.40 -6.08 13.14
N CYS A 125 1.15 -6.00 12.03
CA CYS A 125 1.10 -7.05 11.04
C CYS A 125 1.52 -8.39 11.65
N PRO A 126 0.71 -9.44 11.49
CA PRO A 126 1.01 -10.76 12.03
C PRO A 126 2.15 -11.40 11.25
N GLU A 127 2.84 -12.34 11.91
CA GLU A 127 4.06 -12.95 11.41
C GLU A 127 3.92 -13.59 10.01
N HIS A 128 2.76 -14.19 9.70
CA HIS A 128 2.55 -14.80 8.38
C HIS A 128 2.43 -13.76 7.26
N VAL A 129 2.01 -12.53 7.53
CA VAL A 129 2.05 -11.42 6.56
C VAL A 129 3.49 -10.98 6.35
N LEU A 130 4.23 -10.78 7.45
CA LEU A 130 5.62 -10.34 7.41
C LEU A 130 6.51 -11.33 6.64
N ARG A 131 6.39 -12.64 6.91
CA ARG A 131 7.17 -13.67 6.21
C ARG A 131 6.98 -13.67 4.70
N GLY A 132 5.80 -13.27 4.21
CA GLY A 132 5.47 -13.28 2.78
C GLY A 132 5.76 -11.98 2.04
N ARG A 133 5.97 -10.87 2.76
CA ARG A 133 6.03 -9.52 2.17
C ARG A 133 7.21 -8.68 2.61
N ASP A 134 7.73 -8.92 3.80
CA ASP A 134 8.75 -8.06 4.40
C ASP A 134 10.13 -8.33 3.77
N SER A 135 10.76 -7.24 3.34
CA SER A 135 12.04 -7.24 2.68
C SER A 135 13.16 -7.47 3.69
N ARG A 136 14.22 -8.14 3.23
CA ARG A 136 15.46 -8.35 3.99
C ARG A 136 16.47 -7.21 3.80
N CYS A 137 16.16 -6.21 2.97
CA CYS A 137 17.04 -5.07 2.76
C CYS A 137 17.11 -4.22 4.04
N SER A 138 18.32 -3.96 4.54
CA SER A 138 18.57 -3.06 5.67
C SER A 138 18.45 -1.58 5.27
N ASN A 139 18.66 -1.29 3.99
CA ASN A 139 18.63 0.03 3.39
C ASN A 139 17.72 0.00 2.15
N VAL A 140 16.87 1.00 1.99
CA VAL A 140 15.83 1.05 0.95
C VAL A 140 15.95 2.34 0.16
N LEU A 141 16.03 2.25 -1.17
CA LEU A 141 15.98 3.43 -2.04
C LEU A 141 14.53 3.90 -2.22
N ILE A 142 14.24 5.16 -1.89
CA ILE A 142 12.98 5.79 -2.26
C ILE A 142 13.14 6.33 -3.68
N THR A 143 12.47 5.70 -4.64
CA THR A 143 12.66 6.05 -6.06
C THR A 143 12.06 7.41 -6.40
N GLN A 144 12.70 8.10 -7.34
CA GLN A 144 12.18 9.33 -7.92
C GLN A 144 11.46 9.02 -9.23
N PHE A 145 10.30 9.65 -9.43
CA PHE A 145 9.55 9.51 -10.68
C PHE A 145 10.36 10.02 -11.88
N GLY A 146 10.27 9.32 -13.02
CA GLY A 146 10.86 9.74 -14.28
C GLY A 146 12.38 9.57 -14.41
N GLN A 147 13.07 9.07 -13.38
CA GLN A 147 14.46 8.65 -13.56
C GLN A 147 14.50 7.27 -14.23
N CYS A 148 14.75 7.25 -15.54
CA CYS A 148 15.24 6.04 -16.19
C CYS A 148 16.49 5.60 -15.44
N MET A 149 16.47 4.37 -14.90
CA MET A 149 17.62 3.74 -14.28
C MET A 149 18.69 3.54 -15.36
N LEU A 150 19.47 4.59 -15.64
CA LEU A 150 20.66 4.49 -16.47
C LEU A 150 21.59 3.56 -15.71
N LYS A 151 21.72 2.33 -16.24
CA LYS A 151 22.74 1.39 -15.77
C LYS A 151 24.08 2.11 -15.85
N LYS A 152 24.68 2.38 -14.69
CA LYS A 152 26.10 2.70 -14.62
C LYS A 152 26.92 1.46 -14.95
#